data_AF-A0A842LKD5-F1
#
_entry.id   AF-A0A842LKD5-F1
#
_cell.length_a   1.000
_cell.length_b   1.000
_cell.length_c   1.000
_cell.angle_alpha   90.00
_cell.angle_beta   90.00
_cell.angle_gamma   90.00
#
_symmetry.space_group_name_H-M   'P 1'
#
loop_
_entity.id
_entity.type
_entity.pdbx_description
1 polymer ?
#
loop_
_entity_poly.entity_id
_entity_poly.type
_entity_poly.pdbx_seq_one_letter_code
_entity_poly.pdbx_strand_id
1 'polypeptide(L)'
;GILIRAPRIFYVILDKGKGKLVKLGEIAEVRRGFTTGANEFFYLEPIKNPIEWPVCPVCERVHEPEEGLVAVKNKAGWDGYIEEEFLRPVIISPREIKTPIINERSLKNVAFICTESISSLRTNGKIHAINYIEWGEKQGYPNRTTLRNRRPWYGLTPHETPDVLWPMIHNDRLIVGLLESDRIVVDHNLFEITGNEKGSKVYLFVSLFATYQALVRELIGRSNLGEGALKTEGIDIQKLIVFKPEALSEFEESLHQLFEKLSTYEIKSIFEELGLPKPNKDFSNIKPEEVSLDRVLPDRRELDRVIFEALGLTEEEQLEVYRAVVELVKARLVKARTFSKKGKR
;
A
#
# COMPACT_ATOMS: atom_id res chain seq x y z
N GLY A 1 16.86 6.06 -22.51
CA GLY A 1 17.08 4.86 -23.31
C GLY A 1 15.73 4.36 -23.82
N ILE A 2 15.67 3.82 -25.04
CA ILE A 2 14.44 3.31 -25.65
C ILE A 2 14.03 2.02 -24.93
N LEU A 3 12.80 1.96 -24.43
CA LEU A 3 12.21 0.74 -23.90
C LEU A 3 11.63 -0.05 -25.07
N ILE A 4 12.36 -1.07 -25.54
CA ILE A 4 12.04 -1.85 -26.74
C ILE A 4 10.64 -2.51 -26.68
N ARG A 5 10.12 -2.75 -25.47
CA ARG A 5 8.79 -3.36 -25.25
C ARG A 5 7.68 -2.36 -24.94
N ALA A 6 7.99 -1.06 -24.90
CA ALA A 6 6.99 -0.05 -24.60
C ALA A 6 6.06 0.18 -25.81
N PRO A 7 4.74 0.19 -25.63
CA PRO A 7 3.80 0.51 -26.69
C PRO A 7 3.98 1.97 -27.12
N ARG A 8 3.61 2.30 -28.37
CA ARG A 8 3.76 3.66 -28.93
C ARG A 8 3.20 4.75 -28.03
N ILE A 9 2.02 4.49 -27.43
CA ILE A 9 1.34 5.43 -26.55
C ILE A 9 2.19 5.84 -25.33
N PHE A 10 3.08 4.99 -24.84
CA PHE A 10 4.02 5.36 -23.77
C PHE A 10 4.93 6.52 -24.20
N TYR A 11 5.44 6.49 -25.44
CA TYR A 11 6.28 7.57 -25.96
C TYR A 11 5.49 8.85 -26.23
N VAL A 12 4.22 8.74 -26.60
CA VAL A 12 3.31 9.89 -26.73
C VAL A 12 3.11 10.57 -25.37
N ILE A 13 2.89 9.79 -24.30
CA ILE A 13 2.82 10.32 -22.92
C ILE A 13 4.11 11.05 -22.56
N LEU A 14 5.28 10.47 -22.85
CA LEU A 14 6.56 11.12 -22.55
C LEU A 14 6.76 12.41 -23.33
N ASP A 15 6.38 12.44 -24.61
CA ASP A 15 6.54 13.59 -25.48
C ASP A 15 5.63 14.76 -25.04
N LYS A 16 4.35 14.48 -24.84
CA LYS A 16 3.38 15.47 -24.37
C LYS A 16 3.59 15.88 -22.90
N GLY A 17 4.13 14.97 -22.10
CA GLY A 17 4.51 15.22 -20.72
C GLY A 17 5.84 15.96 -20.54
N LYS A 18 6.54 16.35 -21.62
CA LYS A 18 7.79 17.13 -21.53
C LYS A 18 7.57 18.40 -20.68
N GLY A 19 8.44 18.59 -19.70
CA GLY A 19 8.35 19.72 -18.76
C GLY A 19 7.38 19.50 -17.59
N LYS A 20 6.38 18.60 -17.75
CA LYS A 20 5.33 18.29 -16.75
C LYS A 20 5.63 17.05 -15.92
N LEU A 21 6.25 16.03 -16.53
CA LEU A 21 6.55 14.75 -15.91
C LEU A 21 8.02 14.66 -15.45
N VAL A 22 8.25 13.95 -14.34
CA VAL A 22 9.58 13.67 -13.76
C VAL A 22 9.63 12.23 -13.24
N LYS A 23 10.81 11.68 -12.97
CA LYS A 23 10.89 10.41 -12.25
C LYS A 23 10.63 10.64 -10.77
N LEU A 24 9.85 9.76 -10.15
CA LEU A 24 9.45 9.88 -8.74
C LEU A 24 10.64 10.17 -7.80
N GLY A 25 11.79 9.49 -7.99
CA GLY A 25 12.98 9.69 -7.15
C GLY A 25 13.63 11.08 -7.25
N GLU A 26 13.21 11.93 -8.19
CA GLU A 26 13.67 13.33 -8.30
C GLU A 26 12.90 14.27 -7.36
N ILE A 27 11.66 13.91 -6.97
CA ILE A 27 10.76 14.78 -6.17
C ILE A 27 10.19 14.10 -4.91
N ALA A 28 10.51 12.83 -4.67
CA ALA A 28 10.05 12.10 -3.51
C ALA A 28 11.11 11.11 -3.01
N GLU A 29 11.13 10.93 -1.69
CA GLU A 29 11.86 9.86 -1.05
C GLU A 29 11.04 8.56 -1.11
N VAL A 30 11.72 7.45 -1.42
CA VAL A 30 11.13 6.11 -1.47
C VAL A 30 11.82 5.23 -0.45
N ARG A 31 11.08 4.80 0.57
CA ARG A 31 11.56 3.87 1.62
C ARG A 31 10.74 2.60 1.61
N ARG A 32 11.37 1.48 1.96
CA ARG A 32 10.64 0.23 2.22
C ARG A 32 10.09 0.30 3.64
N GLY A 33 8.85 -0.16 3.86
CA GLY A 33 8.30 -0.28 5.21
C GLY A 33 9.16 -1.12 6.15
N PHE A 34 8.95 -0.97 7.44
CA PHE A 34 9.80 -1.58 8.45
C PHE A 34 9.59 -3.10 8.52
N THR A 35 10.60 -3.82 9.01
CA THR A 35 10.52 -5.27 9.24
C THR A 35 10.57 -5.57 10.72
N THR A 36 9.56 -6.26 11.23
CA THR A 36 9.49 -6.60 12.66
C THR A 36 10.52 -7.67 13.04
N GLY A 37 10.71 -8.69 12.18
CA GLY A 37 11.44 -9.92 12.49
C GLY A 37 10.60 -10.98 13.24
N ALA A 38 9.39 -10.64 13.70
CA ALA A 38 8.46 -11.53 14.41
C ALA A 38 7.03 -10.94 14.39
N ASN A 39 6.35 -11.01 13.25
CA ASN A 39 5.01 -10.41 13.06
C ASN A 39 3.99 -10.89 14.09
N GLU A 40 4.08 -12.14 14.55
CA GLU A 40 3.21 -12.74 15.55
C GLU A 40 3.39 -12.19 16.97
N PHE A 41 4.51 -11.51 17.25
CA PHE A 41 4.73 -10.73 18.47
C PHE A 41 4.38 -9.27 18.23
N PHE A 42 4.90 -8.68 17.16
CA PHE A 42 4.75 -7.24 16.97
C PHE A 42 3.35 -6.82 16.51
N TYR A 43 2.58 -7.69 15.85
CA TYR A 43 1.24 -7.35 15.36
C TYR A 43 0.16 -7.98 16.22
N LEU A 44 -0.70 -7.10 16.73
CA LEU A 44 -1.75 -7.37 17.68
C LEU A 44 -3.08 -7.00 17.05
N GLU A 45 -4.11 -7.79 17.31
CA GLU A 45 -5.49 -7.52 16.92
C GLU A 45 -6.24 -6.96 18.13
N PRO A 46 -6.68 -5.69 18.10
CA PRO A 46 -7.54 -5.15 19.15
C PRO A 46 -8.83 -5.96 19.26
N ILE A 47 -9.19 -6.34 20.48
CA ILE A 47 -10.43 -7.06 20.77
C ILE A 47 -11.57 -6.04 20.75
N LYS A 48 -12.50 -6.20 19.80
CA LYS A 48 -13.65 -5.32 19.62
C LYS A 48 -14.92 -6.09 19.95
N ASN A 49 -15.76 -5.53 20.81
CA ASN A 49 -17.08 -6.07 21.20
C ASN A 49 -17.05 -7.57 21.56
N PRO A 50 -16.20 -8.00 22.50
CA PRO A 50 -16.18 -9.40 22.89
C PRO A 50 -17.46 -9.76 23.66
N ILE A 51 -17.80 -11.06 23.68
CA ILE A 51 -18.84 -11.59 24.57
C ILE A 51 -18.41 -11.41 26.03
N GLU A 52 -17.13 -11.70 26.30
CA GLU A 52 -16.47 -11.47 27.58
C GLU A 52 -15.11 -10.82 27.34
N TRP A 53 -14.84 -9.71 28.02
CA TRP A 53 -13.53 -9.05 27.96
C TRP A 53 -12.46 -9.92 28.63
N PRO A 54 -11.21 -9.93 28.12
CA PRO A 54 -10.14 -10.67 28.76
C PRO A 54 -9.90 -10.16 30.18
N VAL A 55 -9.59 -11.07 31.09
CA VAL A 55 -9.16 -10.71 32.43
C VAL A 55 -7.70 -10.30 32.38
N CYS A 56 -7.37 -9.15 32.96
CA CYS A 56 -6.01 -8.65 32.95
C CYS A 56 -5.07 -9.62 33.68
N PRO A 57 -4.00 -10.10 33.02
CA PRO A 57 -3.04 -11.03 33.63
C PRO A 57 -2.18 -10.40 34.73
N VAL A 58 -2.31 -9.08 34.95
CA VAL A 58 -1.52 -8.32 35.94
C VAL A 58 -2.30 -8.07 37.23
N CYS A 59 -3.60 -7.77 37.14
CA CYS A 59 -4.42 -7.35 38.27
C CYS A 59 -5.75 -8.10 38.41
N GLU A 60 -5.97 -9.14 37.60
CA GLU A 60 -7.11 -10.07 37.67
C GLU A 60 -8.50 -9.42 37.53
N ARG A 61 -8.58 -8.23 36.92
CA ARG A 61 -9.85 -7.57 36.56
C ARG A 61 -9.94 -7.23 35.08
N VAL A 62 -11.14 -6.88 34.64
CA VAL A 62 -11.39 -6.27 33.33
C VAL A 62 -11.13 -4.77 33.44
N HIS A 63 -10.47 -4.18 32.42
CA HIS A 63 -10.23 -2.74 32.35
C HIS A 63 -11.23 -2.07 31.40
N GLU A 64 -11.60 -0.84 31.74
CA GLU A 64 -12.44 0.01 30.89
C GLU A 64 -11.57 0.79 29.88
N PRO A 65 -12.09 1.12 28.67
CA PRO A 65 -11.34 1.86 27.65
C PRO A 65 -10.73 3.19 28.11
N GLU A 66 -11.36 3.86 29.08
CA GLU A 66 -10.96 5.16 29.62
C GLU A 66 -9.67 5.09 30.45
N GLU A 67 -9.21 3.88 30.79
CA GLU A 67 -8.00 3.66 31.59
C GLU A 67 -6.69 3.73 30.76
N GLY A 68 -6.77 4.04 29.47
CA GLY A 68 -5.60 4.11 28.58
C GLY A 68 -5.02 2.73 28.24
N LEU A 69 -5.82 1.67 28.39
CA LEU A 69 -5.45 0.29 28.12
C LEU A 69 -6.30 -0.28 26.99
N VAL A 70 -5.65 -0.99 26.08
CA VAL A 70 -6.32 -1.63 24.95
C VAL A 70 -6.23 -3.13 25.13
N ALA A 71 -7.39 -3.79 25.16
CA ALA A 71 -7.46 -5.25 25.09
C ALA A 71 -7.06 -5.72 23.70
N VAL A 72 -6.04 -6.57 23.60
CA VAL A 72 -5.51 -7.05 22.34
C VAL A 72 -5.17 -8.54 22.42
N LYS A 73 -5.07 -9.18 21.26
CA LYS A 73 -4.57 -10.55 21.13
C LYS A 73 -3.55 -10.67 20.01
N ASN A 74 -2.64 -11.63 20.10
CA ASN A 74 -1.71 -11.95 19.00
C ASN A 74 -1.99 -13.32 18.39
N LYS A 75 -1.31 -13.62 17.27
CA LYS A 75 -1.46 -14.91 16.56
C LYS A 75 -0.78 -16.08 17.27
N ALA A 76 0.02 -15.81 18.29
CA ALA A 76 0.77 -16.80 19.05
C ALA A 76 0.07 -17.18 20.37
N GLY A 77 -1.19 -16.78 20.56
CA GLY A 77 -2.03 -17.22 21.67
C GLY A 77 -1.90 -16.39 22.94
N TRP A 78 -1.42 -15.16 22.84
CA TRP A 78 -1.50 -14.19 23.94
C TRP A 78 -2.72 -13.29 23.77
N ASP A 79 -3.43 -13.05 24.85
CA ASP A 79 -4.41 -11.97 24.99
C ASP A 79 -4.23 -11.28 26.34
N GLY A 80 -4.59 -10.01 26.40
CA GLY A 80 -4.40 -9.17 27.57
C GLY A 80 -4.55 -7.70 27.23
N TYR A 81 -4.04 -6.84 28.11
CA TYR A 81 -4.07 -5.39 27.95
C TYR A 81 -2.67 -4.87 27.68
N ILE A 82 -2.57 -3.78 26.91
CA ILE A 82 -1.35 -3.00 26.69
C ILE A 82 -1.72 -1.52 26.74
N GLU A 83 -0.83 -0.68 27.28
CA GLU A 83 -1.00 0.78 27.28
C GLU A 83 -1.10 1.31 25.84
N GLU A 84 -2.10 2.16 25.57
CA GLU A 84 -2.41 2.67 24.22
C GLU A 84 -1.21 3.33 23.55
N GLU A 85 -0.34 3.99 24.32
CA GLU A 85 0.86 4.68 23.81
C GLU A 85 1.87 3.75 23.13
N PHE A 86 1.86 2.46 23.45
CA PHE A 86 2.71 1.45 22.79
C PHE A 86 2.05 0.79 21.59
N LEU A 87 0.85 1.22 21.20
CA LEU A 87 0.09 0.63 20.10
C LEU A 87 -0.13 1.66 19.00
N ARG A 88 0.33 1.34 17.79
CA ARG A 88 0.10 2.15 16.59
C ARG A 88 -0.63 1.35 15.53
N PRO A 89 -1.69 1.86 14.88
CA PRO A 89 -2.33 1.17 13.76
C PRO A 89 -1.30 0.78 12.69
N VAL A 90 -1.35 -0.46 12.21
CA VAL A 90 -0.38 -0.97 11.23
C VAL A 90 -1.08 -1.49 9.99
N ILE A 91 -0.59 -1.05 8.83
CA ILE A 91 -0.95 -1.65 7.54
C ILE A 91 0.08 -2.71 7.16
N ILE A 92 -0.37 -3.97 7.04
CA ILE A 92 0.52 -5.12 6.87
C ILE A 92 0.58 -5.55 5.41
N SER A 93 -0.56 -5.54 4.73
CA SER A 93 -0.68 -6.06 3.37
C SER A 93 -1.34 -5.06 2.42
N PRO A 94 -0.88 -4.98 1.15
CA PRO A 94 -1.62 -4.29 0.10
C PRO A 94 -3.09 -4.73 -0.03
N ARG A 95 -3.44 -5.95 0.40
CA ARG A 95 -4.82 -6.47 0.37
C ARG A 95 -5.75 -5.76 1.35
N GLU A 96 -5.21 -5.08 2.36
CA GLU A 96 -5.99 -4.25 3.29
C GLU A 96 -6.42 -2.93 2.65
N ILE A 97 -5.77 -2.50 1.56
CA ILE A 97 -6.13 -1.32 0.78
C ILE A 97 -7.30 -1.68 -0.16
N LYS A 98 -8.52 -1.53 0.36
CA LYS A 98 -9.77 -1.70 -0.40
C LYS A 98 -10.18 -0.40 -1.09
N THR A 99 -10.08 0.70 -0.34
CA THR A 99 -10.24 2.08 -0.79
C THR A 99 -8.86 2.74 -0.86
N PRO A 100 -8.64 3.75 -1.72
CA PRO A 100 -7.36 4.45 -1.78
C PRO A 100 -7.08 5.25 -0.51
N ILE A 101 -8.13 5.76 0.14
CA ILE A 101 -8.01 6.47 1.43
C ILE A 101 -7.91 5.48 2.57
N ILE A 102 -6.87 5.60 3.39
CA ILE A 102 -6.56 4.71 4.50
C ILE A 102 -6.62 5.51 5.80
N ASN A 103 -7.65 5.26 6.59
CA ASN A 103 -7.76 5.69 7.98
C ASN A 103 -7.43 4.54 8.94
N GLU A 104 -7.17 4.89 10.18
CA GLU A 104 -6.83 3.92 11.23
C GLU A 104 -7.96 2.93 11.53
N ARG A 105 -9.21 3.35 11.39
CA ARG A 105 -10.39 2.54 11.74
C ARG A 105 -10.57 1.37 10.79
N SER A 106 -10.09 1.50 9.54
CA SER A 106 -10.13 0.43 8.54
C SER A 106 -9.07 -0.64 8.75
N LEU A 107 -8.03 -0.36 9.56
CA LEU A 107 -6.95 -1.28 9.83
C LEU A 107 -7.34 -2.30 10.90
N LYS A 108 -6.99 -3.56 10.63
CA LYS A 108 -7.33 -4.68 11.51
C LYS A 108 -6.39 -4.78 12.71
N ASN A 109 -5.12 -4.44 12.52
CA ASN A 109 -4.06 -4.69 13.50
C ASN A 109 -3.43 -3.38 13.98
N VAL A 110 -2.84 -3.45 15.16
CA VAL A 110 -1.91 -2.48 15.72
C VAL A 110 -0.53 -3.13 15.88
N ALA A 111 0.53 -2.34 15.78
CA ALA A 111 1.88 -2.75 16.08
C ALA A 111 2.27 -2.34 17.50
N PHE A 112 2.92 -3.26 18.23
CA PHE A 112 3.59 -2.94 19.49
C PHE A 112 4.88 -2.15 19.21
N ILE A 113 4.89 -0.87 19.56
CA ILE A 113 5.99 0.07 19.35
C ILE A 113 6.53 0.50 20.72
N CYS A 114 7.66 -0.06 21.12
CA CYS A 114 8.34 0.32 22.35
C CYS A 114 9.86 0.35 22.11
N THR A 115 10.52 1.44 22.50
CA THR A 115 11.99 1.57 22.48
C THR A 115 12.57 1.70 23.89
N GLU A 116 11.72 1.81 24.91
CA GLU A 116 12.12 1.99 26.29
C GLU A 116 12.74 0.73 26.89
N SER A 117 13.68 0.94 27.82
CA SER A 117 14.23 -0.16 28.64
C SER A 117 13.20 -0.66 29.65
N ILE A 118 13.28 -1.94 30.05
CA ILE A 118 12.46 -2.50 31.13
C ILE A 118 12.53 -1.66 32.41
N SER A 119 13.70 -1.10 32.74
CA SER A 119 13.85 -0.20 33.89
C SER A 119 13.02 1.08 33.75
N SER A 120 13.02 1.71 32.56
CA SER A 120 12.22 2.91 32.27
C SER A 120 10.73 2.59 32.40
N LEU A 121 10.29 1.50 31.77
CA LEU A 121 8.90 1.04 31.85
C LEU A 121 8.45 0.82 33.30
N ARG A 122 9.31 0.23 34.16
CA ARG A 122 9.01 0.03 35.58
C ARG A 122 8.87 1.34 36.33
N THR A 123 9.80 2.28 36.13
CA THR A 123 9.74 3.61 36.75
C THR A 123 8.48 4.37 36.36
N ASN A 124 8.02 4.22 35.10
CA ASN A 124 6.83 4.88 34.57
C ASN A 124 5.52 4.08 34.77
N GLY A 125 5.54 2.98 35.54
CA GLY A 125 4.35 2.19 35.84
C GLY A 125 3.73 1.46 34.63
N LYS A 126 4.51 1.22 33.57
CA LYS A 126 4.07 0.56 32.31
C LYS A 126 4.06 -0.97 32.44
N ILE A 127 3.29 -1.45 33.41
CA ILE A 127 3.29 -2.85 33.85
C ILE A 127 2.72 -3.81 32.80
N HIS A 128 1.83 -3.34 31.93
CA HIS A 128 1.18 -4.21 30.94
C HIS A 128 2.10 -4.47 29.73
N ALA A 129 2.79 -3.44 29.24
CA ALA A 129 3.88 -3.60 28.28
C ALA A 129 4.97 -4.54 28.80
N ILE A 130 5.38 -4.41 30.08
CA ILE A 130 6.35 -5.32 30.70
C ILE A 130 5.84 -6.76 30.68
N ASN A 131 4.59 -7.00 31.10
CA ASN A 131 3.99 -8.33 31.08
C ASN A 131 4.00 -8.94 29.67
N TYR A 132 3.69 -8.14 28.65
CA TYR A 132 3.72 -8.58 27.26
C TYR A 132 5.13 -8.95 26.79
N ILE A 133 6.12 -8.12 27.14
CA ILE A 133 7.53 -8.37 26.81
C ILE A 133 8.03 -9.64 27.50
N GLU A 134 7.78 -9.82 28.80
CA GLU A 134 8.18 -11.01 29.56
C GLU A 134 7.55 -12.29 29.00
N TRP A 135 6.29 -12.22 28.55
CA TRP A 135 5.68 -13.31 27.80
C TRP A 135 6.46 -13.62 26.51
N GLY A 136 6.84 -12.60 25.75
CA GLY A 136 7.65 -12.76 24.54
C GLY A 136 9.04 -13.37 24.80
N GLU A 137 9.66 -13.02 25.92
CA GLU A 137 10.92 -13.63 26.37
C GLU A 137 10.77 -15.13 26.64
N LYS A 138 9.68 -15.53 27.31
CA LYS A 138 9.34 -16.95 27.57
C LYS A 138 9.09 -17.74 26.28
N GLN A 139 8.56 -17.09 25.23
CA GLN A 139 8.40 -17.71 23.90
C GLN A 139 9.72 -17.81 23.10
N GLY A 140 10.82 -17.25 23.59
CA GLY A 140 12.12 -17.30 22.92
C GLY A 140 12.28 -16.35 21.74
N TYR A 141 11.43 -15.32 21.59
CA TYR A 141 11.62 -14.28 20.57
C TYR A 141 13.00 -13.60 20.61
N PRO A 142 13.61 -13.31 21.78
CA PRO A 142 14.95 -12.72 21.83
C PRO A 142 16.02 -13.53 21.12
N ASN A 143 15.84 -14.85 20.99
CA ASN A 143 16.81 -15.75 20.37
C ASN A 143 16.73 -15.77 18.84
N ARG A 144 15.70 -15.15 18.24
CA ARG A 144 15.56 -15.09 16.77
C ARG A 144 16.69 -14.29 16.14
N THR A 145 17.17 -14.75 14.98
CA THR A 145 18.31 -14.13 14.26
C THR A 145 18.13 -12.64 14.02
N THR A 146 16.91 -12.19 13.74
CA THR A 146 16.55 -10.79 13.47
C THR A 146 16.41 -9.93 14.73
N LEU A 147 16.25 -10.54 15.91
CA LEU A 147 15.98 -9.85 17.18
C LEU A 147 17.16 -9.91 18.15
N ARG A 148 17.97 -10.97 18.12
CA ARG A 148 19.07 -11.21 19.07
C ARG A 148 20.10 -10.08 19.20
N ASN A 149 20.27 -9.28 18.15
CA ASN A 149 21.22 -8.16 18.11
C ASN A 149 20.56 -6.81 18.41
N ARG A 150 19.23 -6.77 18.53
CA ARG A 150 18.47 -5.55 18.78
C ARG A 150 18.50 -5.22 20.28
N ARG A 151 18.55 -3.93 20.62
CA ARG A 151 18.65 -3.45 22.01
C ARG A 151 17.67 -2.29 22.21
N PRO A 152 16.60 -2.45 23.03
CA PRO A 152 16.10 -3.73 23.56
C PRO A 152 15.67 -4.70 22.44
N TRP A 153 15.55 -6.01 22.71
CA TRP A 153 15.22 -7.00 21.66
C TRP A 153 13.85 -6.76 21.01
N TYR A 154 12.93 -6.14 21.75
CA TYR A 154 11.59 -5.73 21.31
C TYR A 154 11.57 -4.31 20.72
N GLY A 155 12.72 -3.62 20.66
CA GLY A 155 12.83 -2.26 20.14
C GLY A 155 12.30 -2.13 18.71
N LEU A 156 11.30 -1.29 18.47
CA LEU A 156 10.81 -1.05 17.10
C LEU A 156 10.67 0.44 16.84
N THR A 157 11.34 0.92 15.80
CA THR A 157 11.33 2.33 15.40
C THR A 157 10.79 2.40 13.97
N PRO A 158 9.46 2.58 13.80
CA PRO A 158 8.89 2.83 12.49
C PRO A 158 9.39 4.18 11.95
N HIS A 159 9.34 4.36 10.63
CA HIS A 159 9.65 5.65 10.02
C HIS A 159 8.55 6.68 10.32
N GLU A 160 8.82 7.94 9.95
CA GLU A 160 7.78 8.96 9.87
C GLU A 160 6.72 8.55 8.84
N THR A 161 5.49 9.01 9.07
CA THR A 161 4.37 8.63 8.20
C THR A 161 4.56 9.19 6.80
N PRO A 162 4.50 8.35 5.76
CA PRO A 162 4.63 8.81 4.39
C PRO A 162 3.35 9.45 3.86
N ASP A 163 3.48 10.12 2.73
CA ASP A 163 2.34 10.68 2.00
C ASP A 163 1.53 9.58 1.34
N VAL A 164 2.21 8.68 0.62
CA VAL A 164 1.61 7.66 -0.26
C VAL A 164 2.25 6.30 -0.03
N LEU A 165 1.45 5.25 -0.16
CA LEU A 165 1.87 3.86 -0.09
C LEU A 165 1.81 3.18 -1.46
N TRP A 166 2.88 2.46 -1.79
CA TRP A 166 2.99 1.67 -3.01
C TRP A 166 3.29 0.20 -2.70
N PRO A 167 2.51 -0.77 -3.21
CA PRO A 167 2.78 -2.19 -3.00
C PRO A 167 4.13 -2.65 -3.56
N MET A 168 4.81 -3.55 -2.87
CA MET A 168 6.00 -4.23 -3.41
C MET A 168 5.64 -5.20 -4.54
N ILE A 169 4.50 -5.89 -4.42
CA ILE A 169 4.05 -6.94 -5.33
C ILE A 169 2.69 -6.57 -5.90
N HIS A 170 2.57 -6.68 -7.22
CA HIS A 170 1.40 -6.27 -8.00
C HIS A 170 0.81 -7.44 -8.79
N ASN A 171 -0.51 -7.48 -8.85
CA ASN A 171 -1.25 -8.37 -9.74
C ASN A 171 -2.01 -7.53 -10.78
N ASP A 172 -3.32 -7.69 -10.88
CA ASP A 172 -4.22 -7.02 -11.82
C ASP A 172 -4.83 -5.71 -11.29
N ARG A 173 -4.70 -5.40 -10.00
CA ARG A 173 -5.18 -4.13 -9.41
C ARG A 173 -4.11 -3.04 -9.48
N LEU A 174 -4.52 -1.78 -9.66
CA LEU A 174 -3.67 -0.61 -9.42
C LEU A 174 -3.96 -0.13 -8.00
N ILE A 175 -3.15 -0.55 -7.03
CA ILE A 175 -3.33 -0.20 -5.62
C ILE A 175 -2.34 0.90 -5.27
N VAL A 176 -2.86 2.02 -4.76
CA VAL A 176 -2.10 3.12 -4.17
C VAL A 176 -2.84 3.55 -2.93
N GLY A 177 -2.12 3.69 -1.81
CA GLY A 177 -2.71 4.07 -0.52
C GLY A 177 -2.38 5.52 -0.18
N LEU A 178 -3.36 6.27 0.29
CA LEU A 178 -3.20 7.60 0.87
C LEU A 178 -3.49 7.53 2.35
N LEU A 179 -2.52 7.84 3.20
CA LEU A 179 -2.69 7.80 4.66
C LEU A 179 -3.38 9.08 5.16
N GLU A 180 -4.43 8.97 5.96
CA GLU A 180 -5.08 10.15 6.60
C GLU A 180 -4.52 10.48 7.99
N SER A 181 -3.74 9.57 8.57
CA SER A 181 -3.22 9.68 9.93
C SER A 181 -1.72 9.43 10.01
N ASP A 182 -1.03 10.25 10.80
CA ASP A 182 0.38 10.14 11.19
C ASP A 182 0.65 9.04 12.23
N ARG A 183 -0.40 8.40 12.77
CA ARG A 183 -0.25 7.27 13.69
C ARG A 183 0.00 5.97 12.98
N ILE A 184 -0.37 5.87 11.70
CA ILE A 184 -0.27 4.63 10.91
C ILE A 184 1.19 4.30 10.62
N VAL A 185 1.58 3.06 10.89
CA VAL A 185 2.91 2.50 10.58
C VAL A 185 2.80 1.43 9.49
N VAL A 186 3.87 1.23 8.73
CA VAL A 186 3.82 0.49 7.45
C VAL A 186 4.75 -0.72 7.46
N ASP A 187 4.20 -1.92 7.26
CA ASP A 187 4.99 -3.13 7.08
C ASP A 187 5.74 -3.14 5.75
N HIS A 188 6.84 -3.87 5.72
CA HIS A 188 7.71 -4.04 4.58
C HIS A 188 7.12 -4.56 3.27
N ASN A 189 5.89 -5.07 3.26
CA ASN A 189 5.18 -5.43 2.04
C ASN A 189 4.79 -4.19 1.19
N LEU A 190 4.89 -3.00 1.77
CA LEU A 190 4.61 -1.71 1.15
C LEU A 190 5.87 -0.84 1.14
N PHE A 191 5.94 0.04 0.15
CA PHE A 191 6.88 1.14 0.10
C PHE A 191 6.16 2.42 0.51
N GLU A 192 6.89 3.20 1.28
CA GLU A 192 6.57 4.52 1.80
C GLU A 192 7.13 5.56 0.81
N ILE A 193 6.28 6.47 0.34
CA ILE A 193 6.65 7.54 -0.59
C ILE A 193 6.32 8.87 0.10
N THR A 194 7.34 9.72 0.28
CA THR A 194 7.20 11.04 0.89
C THR A 194 7.70 12.10 -0.08
N GLY A 195 6.85 13.06 -0.43
CA GLY A 195 7.21 14.15 -1.30
C GLY A 195 8.22 15.09 -0.63
N ASN A 196 9.16 15.61 -1.43
CA ASN A 196 10.18 16.54 -0.93
C ASN A 196 9.57 17.91 -0.57
N GLU A 197 8.43 18.25 -1.18
CA GLU A 197 7.73 19.51 -0.99
C GLU A 197 6.43 19.34 -0.20
N LYS A 198 6.19 20.24 0.76
CA LYS A 198 4.94 20.26 1.52
C LYS A 198 3.75 20.50 0.59
N GLY A 199 2.67 19.78 0.80
CA GLY A 199 1.45 19.89 -0.02
C GLY A 199 1.49 19.07 -1.31
N SER A 200 2.60 18.42 -1.65
CA SER A 200 2.71 17.61 -2.88
C SER A 200 1.94 16.27 -2.83
N LYS A 201 1.51 15.84 -1.63
CA LYS A 201 0.84 14.57 -1.35
C LYS A 201 -0.31 14.23 -2.31
N VAL A 202 -1.21 15.18 -2.54
CA VAL A 202 -2.37 15.00 -3.43
C VAL A 202 -1.92 14.76 -4.88
N TYR A 203 -1.00 15.59 -5.38
CA TYR A 203 -0.48 15.47 -6.75
C TYR A 203 0.30 14.17 -6.97
N LEU A 204 1.10 13.75 -5.99
CA LEU A 204 1.79 12.47 -6.00
C LEU A 204 0.81 11.31 -6.05
N PHE A 205 -0.20 11.32 -5.17
CA PHE A 205 -1.20 10.28 -5.11
C PHE A 205 -1.96 10.13 -6.44
N VAL A 206 -2.47 11.22 -7.01
CA VAL A 206 -3.26 11.16 -8.25
C VAL A 206 -2.38 10.74 -9.43
N SER A 207 -1.13 11.24 -9.49
CA SER A 207 -0.17 10.79 -10.50
C SER A 207 0.10 9.29 -10.43
N LEU A 208 0.23 8.74 -9.22
CA LEU A 208 0.51 7.32 -8.99
C LEU A 208 -0.73 6.44 -9.19
N PHE A 209 -1.92 6.96 -8.88
CA PHE A 209 -3.17 6.21 -8.91
C PHE A 209 -3.87 6.25 -10.28
N ALA A 210 -3.36 7.02 -11.26
CA ALA A 210 -3.88 7.08 -12.61
C ALA A 210 -3.47 5.88 -13.49
N THR A 211 -4.30 5.54 -14.49
CA THR A 211 -4.14 4.33 -15.31
C THR A 211 -2.81 4.27 -16.06
N TYR A 212 -2.26 5.41 -16.50
CA TYR A 212 -0.96 5.41 -17.17
C TYR A 212 0.15 4.85 -16.27
N GLN A 213 -0.02 4.91 -14.94
CA GLN A 213 0.96 4.34 -14.02
C GLN A 213 0.93 2.82 -13.98
N ALA A 214 -0.22 2.19 -14.27
CA ALA A 214 -0.25 0.76 -14.52
C ALA A 214 0.60 0.40 -15.75
N LEU A 215 0.56 1.21 -16.82
CA LEU A 215 1.41 1.06 -18.00
C LEU A 215 2.90 1.19 -17.62
N VAL A 216 3.29 2.27 -16.94
CA VAL A 216 4.69 2.47 -16.51
C VAL A 216 5.17 1.30 -15.66
N ARG A 217 4.34 0.85 -14.70
CA ARG A 217 4.63 -0.28 -13.83
C ARG A 217 4.89 -1.57 -14.61
N GLU A 218 4.07 -1.91 -15.60
CA GLU A 218 4.28 -3.12 -16.43
C GLU A 218 5.61 -3.07 -17.20
N LEU A 219 6.10 -1.89 -17.54
CA LEU A 219 7.36 -1.73 -18.29
C LEU A 219 8.61 -1.85 -17.42
N ILE A 220 8.55 -1.40 -16.16
CA ILE A 220 9.71 -1.36 -15.26
C ILE A 220 9.72 -2.51 -14.25
N GLY A 221 8.57 -3.14 -14.00
CA GLY A 221 8.42 -4.17 -12.99
C GLY A 221 9.12 -5.48 -13.36
N ARG A 222 9.52 -6.23 -12.33
CA ARG A 222 10.22 -7.51 -12.46
C ARG A 222 9.21 -8.65 -12.51
N SER A 223 9.10 -9.32 -13.65
CA SER A 223 8.10 -10.37 -13.92
C SER A 223 8.59 -11.80 -13.62
N ASN A 224 9.55 -11.98 -12.70
CA ASN A 224 10.19 -13.28 -12.43
C ASN A 224 9.53 -14.05 -11.28
N LEU A 225 8.38 -13.58 -10.78
CA LEU A 225 7.64 -14.23 -9.70
C LEU A 225 6.61 -15.23 -10.24
N GLY A 226 6.21 -16.18 -9.39
CA GLY A 226 5.11 -17.09 -9.67
C GLY A 226 3.78 -16.37 -9.91
N GLU A 227 2.83 -17.05 -10.54
CA GLU A 227 1.45 -16.60 -10.78
C GLU A 227 1.29 -15.31 -11.61
N GLY A 228 2.38 -14.78 -12.17
CA GLY A 228 2.36 -13.55 -12.95
C GLY A 228 2.45 -12.31 -12.11
N ALA A 229 2.78 -12.44 -10.82
CA ALA A 229 3.06 -11.32 -9.95
C ALA A 229 4.23 -10.48 -10.50
N LEU A 230 4.08 -9.16 -10.37
CA LEU A 230 5.07 -8.17 -10.79
C LEU A 230 5.66 -7.53 -9.54
N LYS A 231 6.99 -7.54 -9.41
CA LYS A 231 7.68 -6.94 -8.27
C LYS A 231 8.27 -5.59 -8.65
N THR A 232 8.12 -4.59 -7.79
CA THR A 232 8.85 -3.32 -7.87
C THR A 232 9.62 -3.10 -6.58
N GLU A 233 10.95 -3.04 -6.65
CA GLU A 233 11.80 -2.64 -5.52
C GLU A 233 11.97 -1.11 -5.50
N GLY A 234 12.55 -0.57 -4.42
CA GLY A 234 12.77 0.89 -4.28
C GLY A 234 13.45 1.53 -5.50
N ILE A 235 14.47 0.88 -6.07
CA ILE A 235 15.16 1.38 -7.27
C ILE A 235 14.29 1.36 -8.54
N ASP A 236 13.26 0.53 -8.58
CA ASP A 236 12.29 0.50 -9.68
C ASP A 236 11.21 1.55 -9.44
N ILE A 237 10.74 1.67 -8.20
CA ILE A 237 9.74 2.66 -7.78
C ILE A 237 10.25 4.09 -8.01
N GLN A 238 11.54 4.36 -7.77
CA GLN A 238 12.16 5.66 -8.10
C GLN A 238 12.09 6.03 -9.59
N LYS A 239 11.89 5.05 -10.50
CA LYS A 239 11.78 5.27 -11.95
C LYS A 239 10.33 5.45 -12.42
N LEU A 240 9.36 5.31 -11.53
CA LEU A 240 7.97 5.68 -11.81
C LEU A 240 7.91 7.12 -12.31
N ILE A 241 6.98 7.42 -13.20
CA ILE A 241 6.84 8.73 -13.80
C ILE A 241 5.66 9.41 -13.16
N VAL A 242 5.84 10.63 -12.66
CA VAL A 242 4.81 11.39 -11.94
C VAL A 242 4.82 12.84 -12.40
N PHE A 243 3.72 13.55 -12.16
CA PHE A 243 3.68 14.98 -12.45
C PHE A 243 4.47 15.77 -11.44
N LYS A 244 5.06 16.87 -11.91
CA LYS A 244 5.43 17.98 -11.04
C LYS A 244 4.15 18.58 -10.43
N PRO A 245 4.16 19.00 -9.15
CA PRO A 245 3.00 19.64 -8.52
C PRO A 245 2.43 20.80 -9.34
N GLU A 246 3.29 21.66 -9.92
CA GLU A 246 2.86 22.85 -10.68
C GLU A 246 2.17 22.48 -12.00
N ALA A 247 2.41 21.26 -12.52
CA ALA A 247 1.74 20.80 -13.74
C ALA A 247 0.29 20.36 -13.50
N LEU A 248 -0.14 20.25 -12.23
CA LEU A 248 -1.49 19.89 -11.84
C LEU A 248 -2.22 20.98 -11.05
N SER A 249 -1.58 22.14 -10.82
CA SER A 249 -2.16 23.21 -10.01
C SER A 249 -3.44 23.80 -10.59
N GLU A 250 -3.56 23.85 -11.93
CA GLU A 250 -4.79 24.33 -12.59
C GLU A 250 -6.00 23.40 -12.41
N PHE A 251 -5.77 22.17 -11.95
CA PHE A 251 -6.80 21.16 -11.72
C PHE A 251 -7.18 21.02 -10.23
N GLU A 252 -6.70 21.90 -9.34
CA GLU A 252 -6.89 21.79 -7.90
C GLU A 252 -8.37 21.61 -7.49
N GLU A 253 -9.29 22.37 -8.09
CA GLU A 253 -10.72 22.23 -7.81
C GLU A 253 -11.28 20.86 -8.24
N SER A 254 -10.91 20.38 -9.43
CA SER A 254 -11.30 19.05 -9.91
C SER A 254 -10.72 17.94 -9.01
N LEU A 255 -9.50 18.13 -8.51
CA LEU A 255 -8.86 17.20 -7.60
C LEU A 255 -9.56 17.18 -6.23
N HIS A 256 -9.97 18.33 -5.70
CA HIS A 256 -10.75 18.38 -4.46
C HIS A 256 -12.07 17.62 -4.58
N GLN A 257 -12.82 17.80 -5.68
CA GLN A 257 -14.07 17.07 -5.92
C GLN A 257 -13.86 15.55 -6.07
N LEU A 258 -12.77 15.15 -6.71
CA LEU A 258 -12.41 13.74 -6.83
C LEU A 258 -12.17 13.11 -5.45
N PHE A 259 -11.49 13.81 -4.55
CA PHE A 259 -11.10 13.29 -3.24
C PHE A 259 -12.29 12.96 -2.34
N GLU A 260 -13.38 13.74 -2.41
CA GLU A 260 -14.61 13.45 -1.67
C GLU A 260 -15.15 12.05 -2.00
N LYS A 261 -15.02 11.63 -3.27
CA LYS A 261 -15.50 10.34 -3.78
C LYS A 261 -14.54 9.17 -3.48
N LEU A 262 -13.26 9.44 -3.23
CA LEU A 262 -12.25 8.40 -2.99
C LEU A 262 -12.51 7.59 -1.72
N SER A 263 -13.21 8.16 -0.75
CA SER A 263 -13.62 7.47 0.49
C SER A 263 -14.51 6.25 0.22
N THR A 264 -15.31 6.30 -0.85
CA THR A 264 -16.21 5.22 -1.29
C THR A 264 -15.70 4.43 -2.49
N TYR A 265 -14.54 4.78 -3.03
CA TYR A 265 -13.95 4.16 -4.21
C TYR A 265 -13.49 2.73 -3.91
N GLU A 266 -14.10 1.74 -4.56
CA GLU A 266 -13.63 0.36 -4.49
C GLU A 266 -12.59 0.09 -5.59
N ILE A 267 -11.34 -0.23 -5.20
CA ILE A 267 -10.28 -0.55 -6.16
C ILE A 267 -10.51 -1.95 -6.74
N LYS A 268 -10.89 -2.03 -8.01
CA LYS A 268 -11.16 -3.31 -8.72
C LYS A 268 -9.96 -3.76 -9.54
N SER A 269 -10.08 -4.90 -10.24
CA SER A 269 -9.08 -5.25 -11.25
C SER A 269 -9.04 -4.17 -12.32
N ILE A 270 -7.87 -3.92 -12.91
CA ILE A 270 -7.72 -2.92 -13.96
C ILE A 270 -8.59 -3.23 -15.19
N PHE A 271 -8.96 -4.50 -15.38
CA PHE A 271 -9.91 -4.89 -16.41
C PHE A 271 -11.30 -4.35 -16.10
N GLU A 272 -11.80 -4.58 -14.88
CA GLU A 272 -13.10 -4.09 -14.45
C GLU A 272 -13.16 -2.56 -14.40
N GLU A 273 -12.09 -1.90 -13.93
CA GLU A 273 -12.03 -0.43 -13.91
C GLU A 273 -12.07 0.18 -15.32
N LEU A 274 -11.53 -0.52 -16.32
CA LEU A 274 -11.55 -0.11 -17.73
C LEU A 274 -12.75 -0.66 -18.52
N GLY A 275 -13.82 -1.08 -17.82
CA GLY A 275 -15.11 -1.43 -18.43
C GLY A 275 -15.22 -2.85 -18.99
N LEU A 276 -14.21 -3.70 -18.77
CA LEU A 276 -14.20 -5.10 -19.18
C LEU A 276 -14.82 -6.00 -18.10
N PRO A 277 -15.29 -7.21 -18.44
CA PRO A 277 -15.84 -8.13 -17.47
C PRO A 277 -14.78 -8.56 -16.45
N LYS A 278 -15.24 -9.01 -15.27
CA LYS A 278 -14.38 -9.70 -14.30
C LYS A 278 -13.60 -10.82 -14.99
N PRO A 279 -12.26 -10.89 -14.86
CA PRO A 279 -11.48 -11.89 -15.55
C PRO A 279 -11.88 -13.30 -15.09
N ASN A 280 -12.18 -14.17 -16.06
CA ASN A 280 -12.31 -15.59 -15.78
C ASN A 280 -10.93 -16.17 -15.46
N LYS A 281 -10.88 -17.46 -15.14
CA LYS A 281 -9.60 -18.08 -14.80
C LYS A 281 -8.60 -17.82 -15.92
N ASP A 282 -8.79 -18.21 -17.16
CA ASP A 282 -7.75 -18.13 -18.20
C ASP A 282 -7.60 -16.78 -18.92
N PHE A 283 -8.32 -15.74 -18.51
CA PHE A 283 -8.39 -14.42 -19.15
C PHE A 283 -8.89 -14.44 -20.60
N SER A 284 -9.56 -15.51 -21.03
CA SER A 284 -10.10 -15.63 -22.40
C SER A 284 -11.24 -14.65 -22.67
N ASN A 285 -11.95 -14.21 -21.62
CA ASN A 285 -13.04 -13.23 -21.72
C ASN A 285 -12.56 -11.76 -21.71
N ILE A 286 -11.27 -11.51 -21.52
CA ILE A 286 -10.71 -10.15 -21.55
C ILE A 286 -10.26 -9.83 -22.97
N LYS A 287 -10.91 -8.89 -23.64
CA LYS A 287 -10.58 -8.48 -25.01
C LYS A 287 -10.20 -6.99 -25.05
N PRO A 288 -8.92 -6.63 -25.28
CA PRO A 288 -8.49 -5.23 -25.33
C PRO A 288 -9.29 -4.36 -26.31
N GLU A 289 -9.70 -4.92 -27.43
CA GLU A 289 -10.50 -4.25 -28.45
C GLU A 289 -11.90 -3.83 -27.96
N GLU A 290 -12.43 -4.45 -26.90
CA GLU A 290 -13.73 -4.11 -26.30
C GLU A 290 -13.66 -2.92 -25.33
N VAL A 291 -12.46 -2.40 -25.05
CA VAL A 291 -12.30 -1.17 -24.25
C VAL A 291 -12.85 0.02 -25.04
N SER A 292 -13.65 0.84 -24.37
CA SER A 292 -14.22 2.09 -24.88
C SER A 292 -14.36 3.11 -23.75
N LEU A 293 -14.31 4.42 -24.07
CA LEU A 293 -14.33 5.48 -23.06
C LEU A 293 -15.64 5.56 -22.28
N ASP A 294 -16.77 5.19 -22.90
CA ASP A 294 -18.11 5.18 -22.31
C ASP A 294 -18.33 4.04 -21.30
N ARG A 295 -17.47 3.01 -21.34
CA ARG A 295 -17.58 1.84 -20.47
C ARG A 295 -16.62 1.85 -19.28
N VAL A 296 -15.60 2.69 -19.31
CA VAL A 296 -14.69 2.89 -18.17
C VAL A 296 -15.51 3.33 -16.96
N LEU A 297 -15.20 2.77 -15.78
CA LEU A 297 -15.97 3.10 -14.58
C LEU A 297 -15.92 4.62 -14.32
N PRO A 298 -17.06 5.25 -13.97
CA PRO A 298 -17.14 6.71 -13.87
C PRO A 298 -16.04 7.34 -13.00
N ASP A 299 -15.80 6.80 -11.81
CA ASP A 299 -14.79 7.35 -10.89
C ASP A 299 -13.36 7.22 -11.46
N ARG A 300 -13.06 6.09 -12.12
CA ARG A 300 -11.79 5.89 -12.82
C ARG A 300 -11.64 6.87 -13.98
N ARG A 301 -12.70 7.03 -14.77
CA ARG A 301 -12.71 7.94 -15.93
C ARG A 301 -12.51 9.38 -15.50
N GLU A 302 -13.15 9.80 -14.41
CA GLU A 302 -13.02 11.15 -13.84
C GLU A 302 -11.59 11.44 -13.38
N LEU A 303 -10.96 10.51 -12.64
CA LEU A 303 -9.57 10.63 -12.22
C LEU A 303 -8.63 10.72 -13.41
N ASP A 304 -8.73 9.78 -14.35
CA ASP A 304 -7.84 9.72 -15.49
C ASP A 304 -8.05 10.91 -16.43
N ARG A 305 -9.26 11.46 -16.52
CA ARG A 305 -9.54 12.64 -17.33
C ARG A 305 -8.69 13.83 -16.90
N VAL A 306 -8.58 14.11 -15.60
CA VAL A 306 -7.71 15.18 -15.08
C VAL A 306 -6.27 14.99 -15.53
N ILE A 307 -5.76 13.77 -15.40
CA ILE A 307 -4.38 13.45 -15.79
C ILE A 307 -4.16 13.51 -17.30
N PHE A 308 -5.13 13.06 -18.08
CA PHE A 308 -5.04 13.04 -19.53
C PHE A 308 -5.22 14.43 -20.15
N GLU A 309 -6.07 15.28 -19.58
CA GLU A 309 -6.18 16.70 -19.91
C GLU A 309 -4.89 17.44 -19.58
N ALA A 310 -4.30 17.19 -18.41
CA ALA A 310 -3.00 17.75 -18.04
C ALA A 310 -1.88 17.33 -19.01
N LEU A 311 -1.96 16.13 -19.61
CA LEU A 311 -1.06 15.72 -20.71
C LEU A 311 -1.47 16.26 -22.08
N GLY A 312 -2.71 16.72 -22.26
CA GLY A 312 -3.25 17.08 -23.57
C GLY A 312 -3.42 15.86 -24.50
N LEU A 313 -3.83 14.70 -23.95
CA LEU A 313 -4.14 13.51 -24.75
C LEU A 313 -5.50 13.64 -25.42
N THR A 314 -5.58 13.33 -26.73
CA THR A 314 -6.87 13.23 -27.43
C THR A 314 -7.65 12.01 -26.96
N GLU A 315 -8.95 11.94 -27.23
CA GLU A 315 -9.77 10.79 -26.84
C GLU A 315 -9.23 9.46 -27.42
N GLU A 316 -8.71 9.48 -28.64
CA GLU A 316 -8.07 8.33 -29.27
C GLU A 316 -6.81 7.90 -28.51
N GLU A 317 -5.97 8.86 -28.12
CA GLU A 317 -4.76 8.59 -27.33
C GLU A 317 -5.11 8.05 -25.93
N GLN A 318 -6.15 8.59 -25.29
CA GLN A 318 -6.65 8.09 -24.00
C GLN A 318 -7.11 6.63 -24.11
N LEU A 319 -7.85 6.32 -25.19
CA LEU A 319 -8.30 4.96 -25.46
C LEU A 319 -7.12 4.01 -25.73
N GLU A 320 -6.08 4.47 -26.44
CA GLU A 320 -4.84 3.71 -26.63
C GLU A 320 -4.12 3.44 -25.30
N VAL A 321 -4.11 4.38 -24.34
CA VAL A 321 -3.54 4.14 -23.00
C VAL A 321 -4.24 2.96 -22.34
N TYR A 322 -5.58 2.99 -22.31
CA TYR A 322 -6.38 1.94 -21.68
C TYR A 322 -6.17 0.57 -22.33
N ARG A 323 -6.19 0.51 -23.67
CA ARG A 323 -5.94 -0.73 -24.41
C ARG A 323 -4.54 -1.28 -24.13
N ALA A 324 -3.52 -0.43 -24.16
CA ALA A 324 -2.15 -0.83 -23.88
C ALA A 324 -1.99 -1.41 -22.46
N VAL A 325 -2.65 -0.82 -21.46
CA VAL A 325 -2.65 -1.36 -20.08
C VAL A 325 -3.29 -2.74 -20.04
N VAL A 326 -4.48 -2.90 -20.64
CA VAL A 326 -5.17 -4.20 -20.67
C VAL A 326 -4.32 -5.26 -21.36
N GLU A 327 -3.70 -4.94 -22.51
CA GLU A 327 -2.84 -5.85 -23.26
C GLU A 327 -1.65 -6.33 -22.45
N LEU A 328 -0.90 -5.41 -21.84
CA LEU A 328 0.31 -5.74 -21.08
C LEU A 328 -0.01 -6.57 -19.84
N VAL A 329 -1.02 -6.16 -19.08
CA VAL A 329 -1.44 -6.87 -17.86
C VAL A 329 -1.96 -8.26 -18.22
N LYS A 330 -2.81 -8.39 -19.24
CA LYS A 330 -3.31 -9.68 -19.73
C LYS A 330 -2.16 -10.57 -20.19
N ALA A 331 -1.23 -10.04 -21.00
CA ALA A 331 -0.09 -10.79 -21.53
C ALA A 331 0.78 -11.35 -20.38
N ARG A 332 1.08 -10.56 -19.34
CA ARG A 332 1.81 -11.01 -18.15
C ARG A 332 1.09 -12.17 -17.45
N LEU A 333 -0.20 -12.00 -17.17
CA LEU A 333 -0.99 -12.97 -16.40
C LEU A 333 -1.20 -14.29 -17.16
N VAL A 334 -1.46 -14.23 -18.47
CA VAL A 334 -1.57 -15.41 -19.33
C VAL A 334 -0.23 -16.14 -19.42
N LYS A 335 0.88 -15.40 -19.62
CA LYS A 335 2.22 -15.98 -19.71
C LYS A 335 2.58 -16.79 -18.47
N ALA A 336 2.29 -16.31 -17.27
CA ALA A 336 2.60 -17.04 -16.04
C ALA A 336 1.94 -18.43 -15.95
N ARG A 337 0.79 -18.61 -16.61
CA ARG A 337 0.03 -19.86 -16.58
C ARG A 337 0.55 -20.92 -17.54
N THR A 338 1.18 -20.50 -18.63
CA THR A 338 1.80 -21.46 -19.55
C THR A 338 3.02 -22.12 -18.89
N PHE A 339 3.72 -21.42 -18.00
CA PHE A 339 4.81 -21.98 -17.20
C PHE A 339 4.32 -22.89 -16.06
N SER A 340 3.22 -22.57 -15.37
CA SER A 340 2.71 -23.41 -14.28
C SER A 340 2.15 -24.77 -14.77
N LYS A 341 1.68 -24.86 -16.02
CA LYS A 341 1.27 -26.13 -16.64
C LYS A 341 2.43 -27.04 -17.03
N LYS A 342 3.63 -26.49 -17.28
CA LYS A 342 4.81 -27.29 -17.67
C LYS A 342 5.49 -27.98 -16.49
N GLY A 343 5.35 -27.46 -15.26
CA GLY A 343 5.93 -28.06 -14.04
C GLY A 343 5.09 -29.17 -13.40
N LYS A 344 3.98 -29.59 -14.02
CA LYS A 344 3.09 -30.67 -13.55
C LYS A 344 3.08 -31.91 -14.47
N ARG A 345 4.10 -32.06 -15.33
CA ARG A 345 4.28 -33.25 -16.17
C ARG A 345 5.47 -34.07 -15.70
#